data_AF-A0A1G2IV38-F1
#
_entry.id   AF-A0A1G2IV38-F1
#
_cell.length_a   1.000
_cell.length_b   1.000
_cell.length_c   1.000
_cell.angle_alpha   90.00
_cell.angle_beta   90.00
_cell.angle_gamma   90.00
#
_symmetry.space_group_name_H-M   'P 1'
#
loop_
_entity.id
_entity.type
_entity.pdbx_description
1 polymer ?
#
loop_
_entity_poly.entity_id
_entity_poly.type
_entity_poly.pdbx_seq_one_letter_code
_entity_poly.pdbx_strand_id
1 'polypeptide(L)'
;MILYPKDFIKEVLIKEIGDIANKHAYLSFTLICCGIEFLGKCLDTQVEDFNEYKQNSGEQFKCAIIKLFPNKYHDHCQLLWQGLRNGLVHANTPKSQIGLFSKNDEIYYKILYEQHPVFDKKEDKLIIGVEYFYDDFVEACKKILEMEFSADKMNKPLLNTPSK
;
A
#
# COMPACT_ATOMS: atom_id res chain seq x y z
N MET A 1 17.88 -11.58 13.02
CA MET A 1 17.35 -12.27 11.83
C MET A 1 17.64 -11.36 10.65
N ILE A 2 18.32 -11.86 9.62
CA ILE A 2 18.50 -11.09 8.39
C ILE A 2 17.18 -11.16 7.63
N LEU A 3 16.55 -10.01 7.38
CA LEU A 3 15.30 -9.93 6.62
C LEU A 3 15.61 -9.51 5.19
N TYR A 4 15.38 -10.40 4.23
CA TYR A 4 15.42 -10.08 2.81
C TYR A 4 14.07 -9.48 2.37
N PRO A 5 14.01 -8.75 1.25
CA PRO A 5 12.78 -8.13 0.76
C PRO A 5 11.58 -9.08 0.64
N LYS A 6 11.76 -10.29 0.09
CA LYS A 6 10.66 -11.27 0.00
C LYS A 6 10.20 -11.77 1.38
N ASP A 7 11.10 -11.89 2.34
CA ASP A 7 10.74 -12.27 3.73
C ASP A 7 10.04 -11.12 4.45
N PHE A 8 10.48 -9.88 4.22
CA PHE A 8 9.84 -8.68 4.75
C PHE A 8 8.41 -8.52 4.21
N ILE A 9 8.17 -8.81 2.92
CA ILE A 9 6.83 -8.81 2.35
C ILE A 9 5.93 -9.83 3.07
N LYS A 10 6.41 -11.06 3.29
CA LYS A 10 5.63 -12.11 3.94
C LYS A 10 5.33 -11.78 5.40
N GLU A 11 6.36 -11.46 6.17
CA GLU A 11 6.22 -11.27 7.62
C GLU A 11 5.65 -9.90 7.97
N VAL A 12 6.19 -8.81 7.42
CA VAL A 12 5.79 -7.46 7.82
C VAL A 12 4.57 -7.01 7.01
N LEU A 13 4.66 -7.03 5.67
CA LEU A 13 3.60 -6.44 4.84
C LEU A 13 2.32 -7.27 4.79
N ILE A 14 2.41 -8.59 4.72
CA ILE A 14 1.21 -9.44 4.73
C ILE A 14 0.80 -9.69 6.18
N LYS A 15 1.60 -10.41 6.96
CA LYS A 15 1.17 -10.91 8.27
C LYS A 15 1.00 -9.80 9.32
N GLU A 16 2.03 -9.00 9.62
CA GLU A 16 1.93 -7.98 10.68
C GLU A 16 0.92 -6.87 10.34
N ILE A 17 0.94 -6.32 9.11
CA ILE A 17 -0.09 -5.36 8.70
C ILE A 17 -1.48 -6.01 8.71
N GLY A 18 -1.62 -7.30 8.38
CA GLY A 18 -2.90 -8.02 8.45
C GLY A 18 -3.44 -8.14 9.88
N ASP A 19 -2.58 -8.45 10.84
CA ASP A 19 -2.94 -8.47 12.25
C ASP A 19 -3.44 -7.09 12.74
N ILE A 20 -2.83 -6.02 12.22
CA ILE A 20 -3.22 -4.64 12.50
C ILE A 20 -4.53 -4.28 11.76
N ALA A 21 -4.69 -4.65 10.49
CA ALA A 21 -5.91 -4.41 9.69
C ALA A 21 -7.15 -5.01 10.34
N ASN A 22 -7.00 -6.16 10.99
CA ASN A 22 -8.09 -6.82 11.71
C ASN A 22 -8.56 -6.08 12.97
N LYS A 23 -7.73 -5.23 13.57
CA LYS A 23 -7.99 -4.60 14.88
C LYS A 23 -8.00 -3.07 14.88
N HIS A 24 -7.25 -2.46 13.97
CA HIS A 24 -6.91 -1.04 13.96
C HIS A 24 -7.02 -0.48 12.53
N ALA A 25 -8.25 -0.38 12.03
CA ALA A 25 -8.56 0.03 10.66
C ALA A 25 -7.80 1.30 10.20
N TYR A 26 -7.86 2.38 10.98
CA TYR A 26 -7.28 3.66 10.56
C TYR A 26 -5.75 3.67 10.52
N LEU A 27 -5.09 2.99 11.45
CA LEU A 27 -3.63 2.82 11.42
C LEU A 27 -3.20 2.03 10.18
N SER A 28 -4.02 1.07 9.79
CA SER A 28 -3.72 0.15 8.69
C SER A 28 -3.63 0.86 7.35
N PHE A 29 -4.45 1.88 7.09
CA PHE A 29 -4.32 2.66 5.86
C PHE A 29 -2.92 3.26 5.69
N THR A 30 -2.35 3.83 6.75
CA THR A 30 -0.99 4.39 6.70
C THR A 30 0.04 3.31 6.38
N LEU A 31 -0.07 2.15 7.05
CA LEU A 31 0.86 1.03 6.85
C LEU A 31 0.76 0.44 5.45
N ILE A 32 -0.47 0.23 4.95
CA ILE A 32 -0.72 -0.24 3.58
C ILE A 32 -0.14 0.76 2.58
N CYS A 33 -0.34 2.07 2.77
CA CYS A 33 0.24 3.08 1.88
C CYS A 33 1.77 3.04 1.83
N CYS A 34 2.43 2.87 2.99
CA CYS A 34 3.87 2.67 3.05
C CYS A 34 4.31 1.38 2.32
N GLY A 35 3.55 0.30 2.51
CA GLY A 35 3.75 -0.98 1.84
C GLY A 35 3.66 -0.86 0.32
N ILE A 36 2.63 -0.17 -0.21
CA ILE A 36 2.44 0.03 -1.66
C ILE A 36 3.65 0.74 -2.28
N GLU A 37 4.17 1.78 -1.62
CA GLU A 37 5.37 2.47 -2.10
C GLU A 37 6.59 1.53 -2.11
N PHE A 38 6.74 0.69 -1.08
CA PHE A 38 7.77 -0.34 -1.06
C PHE A 38 7.64 -1.35 -2.21
N LEU A 39 6.42 -1.82 -2.52
CA LEU A 39 6.19 -2.69 -3.69
C LEU A 39 6.58 -1.97 -5.00
N GLY A 40 6.33 -0.67 -5.08
CA GLY A 40 6.79 0.17 -6.19
C GLY A 40 8.30 0.20 -6.33
N LYS A 41 9.02 0.30 -5.21
CA LYS A 41 10.48 0.20 -5.16
C LYS A 41 10.98 -1.18 -5.59
N CYS A 42 10.28 -2.27 -5.28
CA CYS A 42 10.64 -3.61 -5.77
C CYS A 42 10.61 -3.66 -7.31
N LEU A 43 9.65 -2.99 -7.95
CA LEU A 43 9.48 -2.94 -9.40
C LEU A 43 10.46 -2.01 -10.13
N ASP A 44 11.16 -1.15 -9.40
CA ASP A 44 12.07 -0.15 -9.96
C ASP A 44 13.41 -0.80 -10.32
N THR A 45 13.66 -1.09 -11.59
CA THR A 45 14.93 -1.71 -12.01
C THR A 45 16.10 -0.72 -12.13
N GLN A 46 15.86 0.58 -11.90
CA GLN A 46 16.88 1.63 -12.02
C GLN A 46 17.63 1.89 -10.69
N VAL A 47 17.32 1.12 -9.66
CA VAL A 47 17.85 1.28 -8.30
C VAL A 47 18.36 -0.07 -7.80
N GLU A 48 19.63 -0.13 -7.43
CA GLU A 48 20.34 -1.34 -6.99
C GLU A 48 20.39 -1.52 -5.46
N ASP A 49 19.92 -0.53 -4.70
CA ASP A 49 19.83 -0.55 -3.24
C ASP A 49 18.56 0.17 -2.74
N PHE A 50 17.84 -0.42 -1.78
CA PHE A 50 16.65 0.19 -1.17
C PHE A 50 16.93 1.50 -0.41
N ASN A 51 18.17 1.74 0.00
CA ASN A 51 18.60 2.95 0.72
C ASN A 51 19.02 4.09 -0.21
N GLU A 52 19.13 3.86 -1.52
CA GLU A 52 19.39 4.93 -2.47
C GLU A 52 18.19 5.88 -2.53
N TYR A 53 18.41 7.11 -2.07
CA TYR A 53 17.41 8.16 -2.12
C TYR A 53 17.35 8.76 -3.53
N LYS A 54 16.39 8.30 -4.34
CA LYS A 54 15.91 9.03 -5.52
C LYS A 54 14.53 9.60 -5.19
N GLN A 55 14.27 10.87 -5.54
CA GLN A 55 13.03 11.60 -5.22
C GLN A 55 11.79 11.10 -6.02
N ASN A 56 11.55 9.78 -6.06
CA ASN A 56 10.55 9.16 -6.92
C ASN A 56 9.46 8.42 -6.13
N SER A 57 9.25 8.73 -4.85
CA SER A 57 8.27 8.03 -3.99
C SER A 57 6.84 8.02 -4.58
N GLY A 58 6.41 9.15 -5.16
CA GLY A 58 5.12 9.24 -5.82
C GLY A 58 5.02 8.41 -7.10
N GLU A 59 6.10 8.33 -7.88
CA GLU A 59 6.15 7.49 -9.08
C GLU A 59 6.14 6.01 -8.70
N GLN A 60 6.88 5.63 -7.66
CA GLN A 60 6.93 4.26 -7.14
C GLN A 60 5.56 3.82 -6.62
N PHE A 61 4.90 4.64 -5.81
CA PHE A 61 3.54 4.36 -5.34
C PHE A 61 2.57 4.18 -6.51
N LYS A 62 2.56 5.12 -7.48
CA LYS A 62 1.67 5.04 -8.64
C LYS A 62 2.00 3.83 -9.52
N CYS A 63 3.27 3.52 -9.72
CA CYS A 63 3.72 2.34 -10.46
C CYS A 63 3.18 1.05 -9.83
N ALA A 64 3.23 0.93 -8.51
CA ALA A 64 2.66 -0.22 -7.80
C ALA A 64 1.14 -0.33 -8.00
N ILE A 65 0.40 0.77 -7.90
CA ILE A 65 -1.05 0.77 -8.18
C ILE A 65 -1.33 0.29 -9.61
N ILE A 66 -0.66 0.86 -10.61
CA ILE A 66 -0.91 0.53 -12.02
C ILE A 66 -0.53 -0.92 -12.34
N LYS A 67 0.60 -1.42 -11.81
CA LYS A 67 1.11 -2.75 -12.17
C LYS A 67 0.55 -3.89 -11.31
N LEU A 68 0.18 -3.63 -10.06
CA LEU A 68 -0.14 -4.68 -9.09
C LEU A 68 -1.61 -4.67 -8.64
N PHE A 69 -2.26 -3.51 -8.60
CA PHE A 69 -3.64 -3.40 -8.12
C PHE A 69 -4.66 -3.62 -9.26
N PRO A 70 -5.91 -3.99 -8.94
CA PRO A 70 -7.00 -4.06 -9.92
C PRO A 70 -7.28 -2.72 -10.61
N ASN A 71 -7.81 -2.76 -11.84
CA ASN A 71 -8.01 -1.58 -12.69
C ASN A 71 -8.87 -0.47 -12.06
N LYS A 72 -9.77 -0.82 -11.14
CA LYS A 72 -10.61 0.13 -10.37
C LYS A 72 -9.81 1.18 -9.59
N TYR A 73 -8.52 0.96 -9.32
CA TYR A 73 -7.65 1.95 -8.67
C TYR A 73 -6.90 2.86 -9.65
N HIS A 74 -6.79 2.48 -10.93
CA HIS A 74 -5.80 3.06 -11.86
C HIS A 74 -6.10 4.51 -12.16
N ASP A 75 -7.37 4.84 -12.43
CA ASP A 75 -7.84 6.21 -12.69
C ASP A 75 -7.74 7.11 -11.45
N HIS A 76 -7.57 6.52 -10.27
CA HIS A 76 -7.47 7.21 -9.00
C HIS A 76 -6.03 7.25 -8.45
N CYS A 77 -5.04 6.73 -9.17
CA CYS A 77 -3.67 6.58 -8.66
C CYS A 77 -3.06 7.89 -8.13
N GLN A 78 -3.32 9.01 -8.81
CA GLN A 78 -2.86 10.33 -8.40
C GLN A 78 -3.54 10.79 -7.10
N LEU A 79 -4.84 10.57 -6.97
CA LEU A 79 -5.62 10.92 -5.78
C LEU A 79 -5.26 10.02 -4.59
N LEU A 80 -5.02 8.73 -4.81
CA LEU A 80 -4.54 7.79 -3.79
C LEU A 80 -3.16 8.20 -3.27
N TRP A 81 -2.26 8.65 -4.16
CA TRP A 81 -0.96 9.14 -3.72
C TRP A 81 -1.05 10.46 -2.94
N GLN A 82 -1.68 11.49 -3.51
CA GLN A 82 -1.70 12.82 -2.91
C GLN A 82 -2.69 12.97 -1.76
N GLY A 83 -3.87 12.36 -1.89
CA GLY A 83 -4.99 12.48 -0.96
C GLY A 83 -4.91 11.48 0.20
N LEU A 84 -4.60 10.23 -0.09
CA LEU A 84 -4.53 9.15 0.91
C LEU A 84 -3.11 9.03 1.48
N ARG A 85 -2.12 8.57 0.69
CA ARG A 85 -0.76 8.30 1.18
C ARG A 85 -0.11 9.54 1.79
N ASN A 86 -0.02 10.65 1.04
CA ASN A 86 0.63 11.87 1.55
C ASN A 86 -0.15 12.50 2.72
N GLY A 87 -1.49 12.43 2.70
CA GLY A 87 -2.30 12.88 3.82
C GLY A 87 -1.95 12.13 5.11
N LEU A 88 -2.00 10.79 5.05
CA LEU A 88 -1.74 9.93 6.20
C LEU A 88 -0.30 10.00 6.69
N VAL A 89 0.68 9.94 5.79
CA VAL A 89 2.10 9.96 6.17
C VAL A 89 2.54 11.30 6.78
N HIS A 90 2.00 12.43 6.29
CA HIS A 90 2.44 13.76 6.75
C HIS A 90 1.56 14.39 7.82
N ALA A 91 0.28 14.01 7.90
CA ALA A 91 -0.68 14.63 8.82
C ALA A 91 -1.52 13.61 9.61
N ASN A 92 -1.31 12.31 9.39
CA ASN A 92 -2.11 11.23 9.98
C ASN A 92 -3.62 11.36 9.72
N THR A 93 -3.99 12.03 8.63
CA THR A 93 -5.38 12.21 8.17
C THR A 93 -5.43 12.27 6.65
N PRO A 94 -6.43 11.65 6.01
CA PRO A 94 -6.65 11.83 4.57
C PRO A 94 -6.95 13.30 4.23
N LYS A 95 -6.76 13.66 2.95
CA LYS A 95 -7.30 14.92 2.40
C LYS A 95 -8.82 14.80 2.23
N SER A 96 -9.50 15.95 2.10
CA SER A 96 -10.96 16.05 2.10
C SER A 96 -11.66 15.26 0.99
N GLN A 97 -10.95 14.92 -0.10
CA GLN A 97 -11.44 14.11 -1.22
C GLN A 97 -11.38 12.60 -0.97
N ILE A 98 -10.91 12.15 0.19
CA ILE A 98 -10.81 10.74 0.54
C ILE A 98 -11.71 10.45 1.75
N GLY A 99 -12.62 9.50 1.59
CA GLY A 99 -13.40 8.92 2.68
C GLY A 99 -12.84 7.56 3.08
N LEU A 100 -12.73 7.31 4.38
CA LEU A 100 -12.25 6.03 4.92
C LEU A 100 -13.38 5.36 5.70
N PHE A 101 -13.49 4.05 5.57
CA PHE A 101 -14.37 3.25 6.41
C PHE A 101 -13.79 1.86 6.70
N SER A 102 -14.45 1.17 7.60
CA SER A 102 -14.20 -0.20 8.04
C SER A 102 -15.51 -0.92 8.31
N LYS A 103 -15.46 -2.23 8.53
CA LYS A 103 -16.61 -3.05 8.93
C LYS A 103 -17.24 -2.66 10.28
N ASN A 104 -16.52 -1.89 11.09
CA ASN A 104 -17.00 -1.41 12.37
C ASN A 104 -17.80 -0.11 12.24
N ASP A 105 -17.81 0.52 11.07
CA ASP A 105 -18.55 1.75 10.83
C ASP A 105 -20.00 1.45 10.41
N GLU A 106 -20.96 2.24 10.89
CA GLU A 106 -22.39 2.06 10.59
C GLU A 106 -22.70 2.11 9.08
N ILE A 107 -21.86 2.80 8.30
CA ILE A 107 -22.02 2.91 6.85
C ILE A 107 -21.67 1.62 6.11
N TYR A 108 -20.93 0.70 6.73
CA TYR A 108 -20.36 -0.48 6.07
C TYR A 108 -21.38 -1.26 5.26
N TYR A 109 -22.52 -1.63 5.87
CA TYR A 109 -23.55 -2.44 5.19
C TYR A 109 -24.25 -1.70 4.04
N LYS A 110 -24.21 -0.36 4.02
CA LYS A 110 -24.79 0.44 2.93
C LYS A 110 -23.93 0.38 1.67
N ILE A 111 -22.63 0.14 1.82
CA ILE A 111 -21.64 0.18 0.73
C ILE A 111 -20.91 -1.16 0.52
N LEU A 112 -21.24 -2.20 1.30
CA LEU A 112 -20.62 -3.54 1.28
C LEU A 112 -20.67 -4.21 -0.11
N TYR A 113 -21.72 -3.96 -0.88
CA TYR A 113 -21.95 -4.58 -2.18
C TYR A 113 -21.30 -3.82 -3.34
N GLU A 114 -20.67 -2.68 -3.08
CA GLU A 114 -20.00 -1.90 -4.10
C GLU A 114 -18.57 -2.41 -4.34
N GLN A 115 -18.06 -2.21 -5.56
CA GLN A 115 -16.66 -2.53 -5.86
C GLN A 115 -15.75 -1.41 -5.34
N HIS A 116 -15.11 -1.62 -4.20
CA HIS A 116 -14.21 -0.64 -3.58
C HIS A 116 -12.86 -0.53 -4.30
N PRO A 117 -12.29 0.67 -4.51
CA PRO A 117 -12.76 1.94 -3.99
C PRO A 117 -13.93 2.49 -4.83
N VAL A 118 -14.81 3.25 -4.19
CA VAL A 118 -16.01 3.82 -4.83
C VAL A 118 -15.90 5.32 -4.88
N PHE A 119 -16.20 5.93 -6.03
CA PHE A 119 -16.28 7.37 -6.14
C PHE A 119 -17.70 7.87 -5.85
N ASP A 120 -17.90 8.49 -4.70
CA ASP A 120 -19.15 9.16 -4.34
C ASP A 120 -19.24 10.51 -5.05
N LYS A 121 -20.09 10.58 -6.07
CA LYS A 121 -20.32 11.79 -6.87
C LYS A 121 -21.03 12.91 -6.11
N LYS A 122 -21.79 12.61 -5.04
CA LYS A 122 -22.51 13.62 -4.27
C LYS A 122 -21.56 14.37 -3.33
N GLU A 123 -20.66 13.62 -2.71
CA GLU A 123 -19.68 14.15 -1.77
C GLU A 123 -18.35 14.54 -2.42
N ASP A 124 -18.17 14.20 -3.70
CA ASP A 124 -16.91 14.37 -4.47
C ASP A 124 -15.72 13.70 -3.76
N LYS A 125 -15.92 12.44 -3.31
CA LYS A 125 -14.95 11.68 -2.52
C LYS A 125 -14.71 10.29 -3.09
N LEU A 126 -13.45 9.87 -3.06
CA LEU A 126 -13.08 8.47 -3.21
C LEU A 126 -13.17 7.77 -1.85
N ILE A 127 -14.13 6.85 -1.72
CA ILE A 127 -14.39 6.07 -0.52
C ILE A 127 -13.59 4.77 -0.58
N ILE A 128 -12.87 4.47 0.51
CA ILE A 128 -11.97 3.33 0.61
C ILE A 128 -12.24 2.57 1.91
N GLY A 129 -12.56 1.28 1.78
CA GLY A 129 -12.73 0.36 2.91
C GLY A 129 -11.44 -0.37 3.21
N VAL A 130 -11.02 -0.40 4.48
CA VAL A 130 -9.72 -0.98 4.86
C VAL A 130 -9.61 -2.47 4.51
N GLU A 131 -10.70 -3.23 4.64
CA GLU A 131 -10.72 -4.67 4.40
C GLU A 131 -10.44 -4.97 2.93
N TYR A 132 -11.17 -4.30 2.03
CA TYR A 132 -10.97 -4.44 0.58
C TYR A 132 -9.60 -3.94 0.13
N PHE A 133 -9.15 -2.82 0.71
CA PHE A 133 -7.87 -2.24 0.35
C PHE A 133 -6.70 -3.11 0.80
N TYR A 134 -6.81 -3.73 1.98
CA TYR A 134 -5.84 -4.69 2.48
C TYR A 134 -5.83 -5.98 1.63
N ASP A 135 -6.99 -6.53 1.27
CA ASP A 135 -7.07 -7.72 0.41
C ASP A 135 -6.38 -7.48 -0.94
N ASP A 136 -6.70 -6.36 -1.61
CA ASP A 136 -6.06 -5.98 -2.86
C ASP A 136 -4.54 -5.73 -2.69
N PHE A 137 -4.11 -5.20 -1.54
CA PHE A 137 -2.70 -5.04 -1.19
C PHE A 137 -1.98 -6.37 -0.97
N VAL A 138 -2.61 -7.36 -0.34
CA VAL A 138 -2.06 -8.71 -0.18
C VAL A 138 -1.88 -9.38 -1.54
N GLU A 139 -2.84 -9.25 -2.43
CA GLU A 139 -2.70 -9.75 -3.81
C GLU A 139 -1.56 -9.06 -4.56
N ALA A 140 -1.39 -7.75 -4.37
CA ALA A 140 -0.23 -7.02 -4.90
C ALA A 140 1.11 -7.54 -4.34
N CYS A 141 1.16 -7.85 -3.03
CA CYS A 141 2.33 -8.46 -2.40
C CYS A 141 2.65 -9.84 -2.99
N LYS A 142 1.64 -10.70 -3.16
CA LYS A 142 1.80 -12.04 -3.75
C LYS A 142 2.38 -11.99 -5.16
N LYS A 143 1.90 -11.05 -6.00
CA LYS A 143 2.47 -10.81 -7.34
C LYS A 143 3.97 -10.53 -7.29
N ILE A 144 4.45 -9.72 -6.34
CA ILE A 144 5.89 -9.48 -6.16
C ILE A 144 6.62 -10.74 -5.70
N LEU A 145 6.03 -11.54 -4.81
CA LEU A 145 6.67 -12.78 -4.33
C LEU A 145 6.89 -13.80 -5.46
N GLU A 146 5.98 -13.85 -6.42
CA GLU A 146 6.01 -14.71 -7.61
C GLU A 146 6.95 -14.21 -8.72
N MET A 147 7.37 -12.94 -8.67
CA MET A 147 8.29 -12.38 -9.66
C MET A 147 9.73 -12.85 -9.43
N GLU A 148 10.42 -13.08 -10.55
CA GLU A 148 11.87 -13.25 -10.58
C GLU A 148 12.54 -11.88 -10.75
N PHE A 149 13.50 -11.59 -9.87
CA PHE A 149 14.24 -10.34 -9.89
C PHE A 149 15.71 -10.63 -10.18
N SER A 150 16.19 -10.13 -11.32
CA SER A 150 17.62 -10.08 -11.62
C SER A 150 18.35 -8.95 -10.89
N ALA A 151 17.59 -8.02 -10.27
CA ALA A 151 18.14 -6.86 -9.57
C ALA A 151 18.73 -7.25 -8.21
N ASP A 152 19.91 -6.71 -7.93
CA ASP A 152 20.71 -7.02 -6.75
C ASP A 152 19.98 -6.66 -5.42
N LYS A 153 19.25 -5.55 -5.37
CA LYS A 153 18.54 -5.12 -4.14
C LYS A 153 17.56 -6.14 -3.57
N MET A 154 16.92 -6.93 -4.42
CA MET A 154 15.94 -7.94 -3.97
C MET A 154 16.60 -9.14 -3.29
N ASN A 155 17.91 -9.29 -3.49
CA ASN A 155 18.75 -10.36 -2.98
C ASN A 155 19.74 -9.89 -1.89
N LYS A 156 19.60 -8.64 -1.42
CA LYS A 156 20.35 -8.07 -0.29
C LYS A 156 19.51 -8.04 0.99
N PRO A 157 20.15 -8.07 2.17
CA PRO A 157 19.48 -7.72 3.41
C PRO A 157 18.78 -6.36 3.31
N LEU A 158 17.50 -6.31 3.68
CA LEU A 158 16.69 -5.10 3.61
C LEU A 158 16.95 -4.16 4.79
N LEU A 159 17.02 -4.72 6.00
CA LEU A 159 17.15 -3.94 7.23
C LEU A 159 18.61 -3.90 7.69
N ASN A 160 19.08 -2.69 7.99
CA ASN A 160 20.37 -2.46 8.63
C ASN A 160 20.26 -2.77 10.12
N THR A 161 20.30 -4.06 10.48
CA THR A 161 20.34 -4.48 11.88
C THR A 161 21.77 -4.38 12.42
N PRO A 162 22.01 -3.76 13.59
CA PRO A 162 23.34 -3.72 14.19
C PRO A 162 23.91 -5.13 14.36
N SER A 163 25.19 -5.30 14.03
CA SER A 163 25.96 -6.47 14.46
C SER A 163 25.99 -6.50 15.99
N LYS A 164 25.84 -7.69 16.58
CA LYS A 164 26.05 -7.89 18.02
C LYS A 164 27.46 -7.53 18.44
#